data_AF-A0A9D5V9R5-F1
#
_entry.id   AF-A0A9D5V9R5-F1
#
_cell.length_a   1.000
_cell.length_b   1.000
_cell.length_c   1.000
_cell.angle_alpha   90.00
_cell.angle_beta   90.00
_cell.angle_gamma   90.00
#
_symmetry.space_group_name_H-M   'P 1'
#
loop_
_entity.id
_entity.type
_entity.pdbx_description
1 polymer ?
#
loop_
_entity_poly.entity_id
_entity_poly.type
_entity_poly.pdbx_seq_one_letter_code
_entity_poly.pdbx_strand_id
1 'polypeptide(L)'
;MGGCAGPYTRVPFEKADLKPITTLLDHLGPLGGGMTMRAMPKGNGGIDDFNFDFAVTDAGDAALSWEVHCAKFLGPKKTFSQSHVIEFAVRQRDGSGEKRWEGYLYFDGLKDAAKDLPPLLRKILDGETPDAVIDPDDAQLTRIELCTGM
;
A
#
# COMPACT_ATOMS: atom_id res chain seq x y z
N MET A 1 -15.06 -23.77 -19.84
CA MET A 1 -14.81 -22.31 -19.93
C MET A 1 -16.11 -21.62 -19.56
N GLY A 2 -16.13 -20.85 -18.48
CA GLY A 2 -17.35 -20.17 -18.05
C GLY A 2 -17.18 -19.50 -16.69
N GLY A 3 -17.34 -18.18 -16.69
CA GLY A 3 -17.41 -17.36 -15.49
C GLY A 3 -16.48 -16.15 -15.59
N CYS A 4 -16.96 -15.06 -16.20
CA CYS A 4 -16.37 -13.74 -16.00
C CYS A 4 -16.36 -13.45 -14.50
N ALA A 5 -15.19 -13.58 -13.87
CA ALA A 5 -14.90 -12.93 -12.62
C ALA A 5 -15.06 -11.41 -12.89
N GLY A 6 -15.97 -10.73 -12.18
CA GLY A 6 -16.20 -9.29 -12.36
C GLY A 6 -14.90 -8.48 -12.23
N PRO A 7 -14.84 -7.24 -12.75
CA PRO A 7 -13.62 -6.45 -12.72
C PRO A 7 -13.13 -6.26 -11.28
N TYR A 8 -11.85 -6.51 -11.04
CA TYR A 8 -11.23 -6.05 -9.80
C TYR A 8 -11.37 -4.52 -9.75
N THR A 9 -11.85 -4.00 -8.64
CA THR A 9 -12.28 -2.60 -8.55
C THR A 9 -11.63 -1.95 -7.35
N ARG A 10 -11.13 -0.72 -7.52
CA ARG A 10 -10.70 0.10 -6.38
C ARG A 10 -11.92 0.45 -5.55
N VAL A 11 -11.87 0.21 -4.24
CA VAL A 11 -12.99 0.46 -3.33
C VAL A 11 -12.56 1.42 -2.21
N PRO A 12 -13.47 2.21 -1.66
CA PRO A 12 -13.13 3.09 -0.54
C PRO A 12 -12.82 2.27 0.73
N PHE A 13 -11.97 2.82 1.57
CA PHE A 13 -11.84 2.41 2.96
C PHE A 13 -13.13 2.77 3.71
N GLU A 14 -13.57 1.87 4.57
CA GLU A 14 -14.78 2.02 5.37
C GLU A 14 -14.44 2.39 6.82
N LYS A 15 -15.44 2.77 7.64
CA LYS A 15 -15.20 3.03 9.08
C LYS A 15 -14.52 1.86 9.80
N ALA A 16 -14.82 0.63 9.38
CA ALA A 16 -14.23 -0.58 9.95
C ALA A 16 -12.71 -0.68 9.68
N ASP A 17 -12.23 -0.05 8.61
CA ASP A 17 -10.82 -0.06 8.20
C ASP A 17 -9.96 0.94 9.00
N LEU A 18 -10.58 1.97 9.59
CA LEU A 18 -9.85 3.08 10.23
C LEU A 18 -9.00 2.62 11.41
N LYS A 19 -9.54 1.75 12.29
CA LYS A 19 -8.79 1.24 13.44
C LYS A 19 -7.57 0.42 13.00
N PRO A 20 -7.69 -0.57 12.09
CA PRO A 20 -6.54 -1.24 11.49
C PRO A 20 -5.51 -0.29 10.86
N ILE A 21 -5.95 0.74 10.14
CA ILE A 21 -5.03 1.73 9.55
C ILE A 21 -4.29 2.48 10.65
N THR A 22 -4.96 2.96 11.69
CA THR A 22 -4.30 3.62 12.82
C THR A 22 -3.27 2.70 13.48
N THR A 23 -3.62 1.44 13.74
CA THR A 23 -2.67 0.46 14.31
C THR A 23 -1.45 0.23 13.40
N LEU A 24 -1.67 0.15 12.08
CA LEU A 24 -0.59 0.07 11.11
C LEU A 24 0.32 1.31 11.21
N LEU A 25 -0.24 2.52 11.20
CA LEU A 25 0.52 3.77 11.28
C LEU A 25 1.29 3.90 12.60
N ASP A 26 0.72 3.46 13.72
CA ASP A 26 1.39 3.43 15.03
C ASP A 26 2.64 2.53 15.00
N HIS A 27 2.57 1.39 14.28
CA HIS A 27 3.73 0.52 14.07
C HIS A 27 4.77 1.10 13.12
N LEU A 28 4.39 2.03 12.24
CA LEU A 28 5.30 2.73 11.33
C LEU A 28 5.98 3.94 11.98
N GLY A 29 5.38 4.54 13.01
CA GLY A 29 5.92 5.70 13.72
C GLY A 29 7.40 5.58 14.16
N PRO A 30 7.89 4.41 14.62
CA PRO A 30 9.28 4.19 14.98
C PRO A 30 10.28 4.09 13.81
N LEU A 31 9.84 4.12 12.54
CA LEU A 31 10.72 3.83 11.39
C LEU A 31 11.81 4.87 11.13
N GLY A 32 11.81 6.03 11.81
CA GLY A 32 12.84 7.08 11.71
C GLY A 32 12.46 8.21 10.76
N GLY A 33 13.29 9.27 10.67
CA GLY A 33 13.17 10.34 9.67
C GLY A 33 12.01 11.34 9.83
N GLY A 34 11.03 11.04 10.67
CA GLY A 34 9.81 11.83 10.81
C GLY A 34 8.80 11.45 9.72
N MET A 35 7.68 10.89 10.15
CA MET A 35 6.57 10.51 9.28
C MET A 35 5.53 11.63 9.25
N THR A 36 5.08 11.99 8.05
CA THR A 36 4.02 12.98 7.83
C THR A 36 2.85 12.34 7.10
N MET A 37 1.68 12.35 7.72
CA MET A 37 0.44 11.94 7.05
C MET A 37 0.02 12.96 6.01
N ARG A 38 -0.29 12.50 4.80
CA ARG A 38 -0.75 13.35 3.69
C ARG A 38 -2.24 13.18 3.41
N ALA A 39 -2.73 11.94 3.47
CA ALA A 39 -4.14 11.63 3.31
C ALA A 39 -4.56 10.53 4.29
N MET A 40 -5.71 10.70 4.92
CA MET A 40 -6.31 9.72 5.82
C MET A 40 -7.80 9.56 5.48
N PRO A 41 -8.29 8.34 5.26
CA PRO A 41 -9.69 8.10 4.99
C PRO A 41 -10.52 8.43 6.23
N LYS A 42 -11.75 8.90 6.00
CA LYS A 42 -12.79 9.16 7.01
C LYS A 42 -13.78 8.00 7.11
N GLY A 43 -13.80 7.11 6.12
CA GLY A 43 -14.68 5.94 6.06
C GLY A 43 -16.15 6.29 5.83
N ASN A 44 -16.43 7.41 5.15
CA ASN A 44 -17.78 7.88 4.86
C ASN A 44 -18.22 7.64 3.40
N GLY A 45 -17.42 6.93 2.61
CA GLY A 45 -17.64 6.66 1.19
C GLY A 45 -17.31 7.84 0.27
N GLY A 46 -16.55 8.83 0.76
CA GLY A 46 -16.13 10.00 -0.01
C GLY A 46 -14.95 9.73 -0.94
N ILE A 47 -14.63 10.69 -1.81
CA ILE A 47 -13.46 10.59 -2.71
C ILE A 47 -12.14 10.46 -1.95
N ASP A 48 -12.05 11.05 -0.76
CA ASP A 48 -10.88 10.98 0.13
C ASP A 48 -10.68 9.57 0.71
N ASP A 49 -11.68 8.69 0.63
CA ASP A 49 -11.61 7.35 1.25
C ASP A 49 -10.94 6.30 0.36
N PHE A 50 -10.56 6.64 -0.87
CA PHE A 50 -9.91 5.68 -1.76
C PHE A 50 -8.43 5.43 -1.43
N ASN A 51 -7.86 6.23 -0.53
CA ASN A 51 -6.44 6.23 -0.20
C ASN A 51 -6.16 6.51 1.27
N PHE A 52 -5.01 6.02 1.75
CA PHE A 52 -4.27 6.70 2.80
C PHE A 52 -2.81 6.83 2.38
N ASP A 53 -2.25 8.02 2.57
CA ASP A 53 -0.94 8.39 2.05
C ASP A 53 -0.10 9.01 3.17
N PHE A 54 1.17 8.66 3.20
CA PHE A 54 2.14 9.25 4.11
C PHE A 54 3.50 9.40 3.46
N ALA A 55 4.33 10.25 4.05
CA ALA A 55 5.72 10.42 3.65
C ALA A 55 6.65 10.22 4.85
N VAL A 56 7.84 9.71 4.58
CA VAL A 56 8.92 9.54 5.54
C VAL A 56 10.14 10.28 4.98
N THR A 57 10.73 11.20 5.75
CA THR A 57 12.00 11.80 5.35
C THR A 57 13.09 10.75 5.46
N ASP A 58 14.01 10.70 4.51
CA ASP A 58 15.14 9.80 4.63
C ASP A 58 16.06 10.24 5.79
N ALA A 59 16.47 9.30 6.63
CA ALA A 59 17.28 9.60 7.81
C ALA A 59 18.75 9.88 7.45
N GLY A 60 19.22 9.39 6.30
CA GLY A 60 20.58 9.58 5.79
C GLY A 60 20.72 10.82 4.91
N ASP A 61 19.66 11.23 4.21
CA ASP A 61 19.67 12.41 3.35
C ASP A 61 18.34 13.17 3.39
N ALA A 62 18.33 14.37 4.00
CA ALA A 62 17.13 15.20 4.10
C ALA A 62 16.61 15.71 2.73
N ALA A 63 17.41 15.62 1.66
CA ALA A 63 16.95 15.91 0.30
C ALA A 63 16.17 14.73 -0.31
N LEU A 64 16.21 13.54 0.29
CA LEU A 64 15.43 12.38 -0.14
C LEU A 64 14.18 12.22 0.73
N SER A 65 13.09 11.84 0.07
CA SER A 65 11.85 11.51 0.76
C SER A 65 11.23 10.25 0.18
N TRP A 66 10.61 9.48 1.07
CA TRP A 66 9.86 8.28 0.72
C TRP A 66 8.38 8.60 0.80
N GLU A 67 7.67 8.38 -0.29
CA GLU A 67 6.21 8.51 -0.36
C GLU A 67 5.58 7.13 -0.42
N VAL A 68 4.58 6.91 0.43
CA VAL A 68 3.83 5.67 0.46
C VAL A 68 2.37 5.99 0.20
N HIS A 69 1.83 5.41 -0.86
CA HIS A 69 0.41 5.50 -1.21
C HIS A 69 -0.23 4.15 -1.01
N CYS A 70 -1.35 4.11 -0.29
CA CYS A 70 -2.09 2.89 -0.06
C CYS A 70 -3.47 2.94 -0.69
N ALA A 71 -3.87 1.85 -1.36
CA ALA A 71 -5.19 1.69 -1.95
C ALA A 71 -5.77 0.32 -1.64
N LYS A 72 -7.11 0.26 -1.58
CA LYS A 72 -7.87 -0.96 -1.36
C LYS A 72 -8.56 -1.39 -2.65
N PHE A 73 -8.41 -2.66 -3.01
CA PHE A 73 -9.03 -3.28 -4.17
C PHE A 73 -9.91 -4.46 -3.74
N LEU A 74 -10.98 -4.67 -4.49
CA LEU A 74 -11.92 -5.78 -4.32
C LEU A 74 -11.88 -6.66 -5.57
N GLY A 75 -11.66 -7.95 -5.37
CA GLY A 75 -11.62 -8.95 -6.44
C GLY A 75 -12.54 -10.15 -6.20
N PRO A 76 -12.99 -10.83 -7.27
CA PRO A 76 -13.77 -12.05 -7.19
C PRO A 76 -12.86 -13.26 -6.88
N LYS A 77 -12.81 -13.75 -5.64
CA LYS A 77 -12.07 -15.00 -5.35
C LYS A 77 -12.87 -16.22 -5.84
N LYS A 78 -12.19 -17.25 -6.37
CA LYS A 78 -12.73 -18.48 -7.02
C LYS A 78 -13.80 -19.27 -6.23
N THR A 79 -14.05 -19.02 -4.94
CA THR A 79 -14.85 -19.89 -4.06
C THR A 79 -15.87 -19.16 -3.17
N PHE A 80 -16.54 -18.12 -3.68
CA PHE A 80 -17.65 -17.40 -3.02
C PHE A 80 -17.28 -16.38 -1.91
N SER A 81 -15.99 -16.13 -1.64
CA SER A 81 -15.55 -15.02 -0.78
C SER A 81 -14.98 -13.88 -1.61
N GLN A 82 -15.34 -12.64 -1.31
CA GLN A 82 -14.63 -11.47 -1.84
C GLN A 82 -13.21 -11.42 -1.27
N SER A 83 -12.20 -11.16 -2.10
CA SER A 83 -10.84 -10.87 -1.62
C SER A 83 -10.62 -9.38 -1.64
N HIS A 84 -10.21 -8.83 -0.50
CA HIS A 84 -9.62 -7.51 -0.47
C HIS A 84 -8.12 -7.65 -0.74
N VAL A 85 -7.58 -6.76 -1.56
CA VAL A 85 -6.14 -6.62 -1.73
C VAL A 85 -5.79 -5.20 -1.33
N ILE A 86 -4.86 -5.07 -0.40
CA ILE A 86 -4.28 -3.79 0.01
C ILE A 86 -2.98 -3.62 -0.75
N GLU A 87 -2.93 -2.60 -1.59
CA GLU A 87 -1.74 -2.22 -2.36
C GLU A 87 -1.03 -1.08 -1.64
N PHE A 88 0.29 -1.16 -1.55
CA PHE A 88 1.17 -0.07 -1.15
C PHE A 88 2.15 0.23 -2.28
N ALA A 89 2.08 1.43 -2.86
CA ALA A 89 3.10 1.95 -3.75
C ALA A 89 4.10 2.76 -2.94
N VAL A 90 5.36 2.33 -2.91
CA VAL A 90 6.45 2.98 -2.19
C VAL A 90 7.37 3.65 -3.22
N ARG A 91 7.64 4.94 -3.05
CA ARG A 91 8.41 5.75 -4.00
C ARG A 91 9.49 6.51 -3.28
N GLN A 92 10.71 6.47 -3.80
CA GLN A 92 11.75 7.40 -3.39
C GLN A 92 11.75 8.60 -4.34
N ARG A 93 11.78 9.80 -3.78
CA ARG A 93 11.95 11.05 -4.53
C ARG A 93 13.17 11.81 -4.03
N ASP A 94 13.80 12.53 -4.93
CA ASP A 94 14.85 13.48 -4.59
C ASP A 94 14.31 14.88 -4.25
N GLY A 95 15.21 15.82 -3.95
CA GLY A 95 14.87 17.17 -3.53
C GLY A 95 14.23 18.02 -4.63
N SER A 96 14.25 17.57 -5.89
CA SER A 96 13.50 18.17 -7.00
C SER A 96 12.09 17.59 -7.15
N GLY A 97 11.78 16.52 -6.41
CA GLY A 97 10.55 15.75 -6.54
C GLY A 97 10.61 14.69 -7.64
N GLU A 98 11.76 14.47 -8.28
CA GLU A 98 11.91 13.44 -9.30
C GLU A 98 11.91 12.05 -8.66
N LYS A 99 11.21 11.10 -9.29
CA LYS A 99 11.11 9.70 -8.83
C LYS A 99 12.44 8.99 -9.12
N ARG A 100 13.14 8.54 -8.07
CA ARG A 100 14.39 7.79 -8.17
C ARG A 100 14.17 6.28 -8.15
N TRP A 101 13.13 5.84 -7.44
CA TRP A 101 12.79 4.44 -7.28
C TRP A 101 11.29 4.30 -7.00
N GLU A 102 10.71 3.17 -7.41
CA GLU A 102 9.32 2.79 -7.11
C GLU A 102 9.21 1.28 -7.00
N GLY A 103 8.42 0.82 -6.03
CA GLY A 103 8.09 -0.59 -5.86
C GLY A 103 6.72 -0.75 -5.21
N TYR A 104 6.14 -1.93 -5.38
CA TYR A 104 4.79 -2.24 -4.91
C TYR A 104 4.81 -3.41 -3.93
N LEU A 105 3.96 -3.32 -2.91
CA LEU A 105 3.71 -4.38 -1.94
C LEU A 105 2.21 -4.67 -1.88
N TYR A 106 1.86 -5.94 -1.75
CA TYR A 106 0.47 -6.40 -1.72
C TYR A 106 0.19 -7.24 -0.49
N PHE A 107 -0.99 -7.05 0.11
CA PHE A 107 -1.44 -7.80 1.27
C PHE A 107 -2.91 -8.20 1.12
N ASP A 108 -3.28 -9.36 1.65
CA ASP A 108 -4.65 -9.89 1.63
C ASP A 108 -5.62 -9.11 2.54
N GLY A 109 -5.12 -8.16 3.32
CA GLY A 109 -5.92 -7.30 4.19
C GLY A 109 -5.08 -6.38 5.07
N LEU A 110 -5.76 -5.44 5.73
CA LEU A 110 -5.11 -4.46 6.60
C LEU A 110 -4.44 -5.10 7.82
N LYS A 111 -4.91 -6.26 8.28
CA LYS A 111 -4.30 -7.00 9.39
C LYS A 111 -2.92 -7.54 9.00
N ASP A 112 -2.81 -8.10 7.81
CA ASP A 112 -1.54 -8.65 7.31
C ASP A 112 -0.58 -7.50 6.98
N ALA A 113 -1.09 -6.43 6.38
CA ALA A 113 -0.32 -5.19 6.18
C ALA A 113 0.24 -4.65 7.50
N ALA A 114 -0.57 -4.56 8.57
CA ALA A 114 -0.12 -4.03 9.86
C ALA A 114 0.99 -4.88 10.54
N LYS A 115 1.10 -6.15 10.15
CA LYS A 115 2.09 -7.10 10.66
C LYS A 115 3.37 -7.09 9.81
N ASP A 116 3.22 -7.13 8.49
CA ASP A 116 4.31 -7.45 7.58
C ASP A 116 4.87 -6.22 6.86
N LEU A 117 4.10 -5.13 6.71
CA LEU A 117 4.59 -3.89 6.09
C LEU A 117 5.71 -3.21 6.90
N PRO A 118 5.63 -3.01 8.24
CA PRO A 118 6.67 -2.28 8.96
C PRO A 118 8.09 -2.81 8.77
N PRO A 119 8.37 -4.13 8.91
CA PRO A 119 9.71 -4.65 8.68
C PRO A 119 10.14 -4.60 7.20
N LEU A 120 9.21 -4.76 6.25
CA LEU A 120 9.51 -4.63 4.82
C LEU A 120 9.85 -3.19 4.45
N LEU A 121 9.05 -2.24 4.91
CA LEU A 121 9.29 -0.83 4.67
C LEU A 121 10.60 -0.38 5.30
N ARG A 122 10.94 -0.86 6.51
CA ARG A 122 12.24 -0.56 7.12
C ARG A 122 13.40 -0.93 6.22
N LYS A 123 13.40 -2.15 5.67
CA LYS A 123 14.43 -2.61 4.72
C LYS A 123 14.51 -1.73 3.48
N ILE A 124 13.35 -1.35 2.92
CA ILE A 124 13.29 -0.45 1.76
C ILE A 124 13.91 0.91 2.08
N LEU A 125 13.54 1.50 3.23
CA LEU A 125 14.09 2.78 3.69
C LEU A 125 15.61 2.70 3.97
N ASP A 126 16.10 1.54 4.39
CA ASP A 126 17.53 1.27 4.59
C ASP A 126 18.27 0.97 3.26
N GLY A 127 17.58 1.05 2.11
CA GLY A 127 18.15 0.90 0.77
C GLY A 127 18.17 -0.54 0.23
N GLU A 128 17.55 -1.49 0.93
CA GLU A 128 17.39 -2.87 0.46
C GLU A 128 16.16 -3.00 -0.45
N THR A 129 16.15 -4.00 -1.33
CA THR A 129 14.95 -4.38 -2.10
C THR A 129 14.51 -5.78 -1.67
N PRO A 130 13.53 -5.91 -0.75
CA PRO A 130 13.01 -7.21 -0.33
C PRO A 130 12.38 -7.99 -1.50
N ASP A 131 12.48 -9.32 -1.47
CA ASP A 131 11.88 -10.22 -2.48
C ASP A 131 10.37 -10.04 -2.67
N ALA A 132 9.68 -9.49 -1.67
CA ALA A 132 8.24 -9.21 -1.73
C ALA A 132 7.88 -7.98 -2.58
N VAL A 133 8.88 -7.16 -2.95
CA VAL A 133 8.67 -5.95 -3.76
C VAL A 133 8.42 -6.35 -5.21
N ILE A 134 7.33 -5.83 -5.76
CA ILE A 134 6.92 -6.01 -7.15
C ILE A 134 7.36 -4.79 -7.95
N ASP A 135 7.91 -5.04 -9.14
CA ASP A 135 8.31 -3.99 -10.08
C ASP A 135 7.09 -3.21 -10.59
N PRO A 136 7.19 -1.89 -10.83
CA PRO A 136 6.10 -1.10 -11.41
C PRO A 136 5.49 -1.67 -12.69
N ASP A 137 6.30 -2.32 -13.54
CA ASP A 137 5.83 -2.90 -14.80
C ASP A 137 4.94 -4.14 -14.57
N ASP A 138 5.16 -4.87 -13.47
CA ASP A 138 4.41 -6.08 -13.11
C ASP A 138 3.28 -5.82 -12.11
N ALA A 139 3.25 -4.64 -11.48
CA ALA A 139 2.32 -4.29 -10.41
C ALA A 139 0.85 -4.49 -10.81
N GLN A 140 0.46 -4.01 -12.00
CA GLN A 140 -0.92 -4.15 -12.48
C GLN A 140 -1.31 -5.62 -12.68
N LEU A 141 -0.43 -6.44 -13.27
CA LEU A 141 -0.69 -7.85 -13.51
C LEU A 141 -0.78 -8.62 -12.19
N THR A 142 0.18 -8.39 -11.29
CA THR A 142 0.21 -9.01 -9.96
C THR A 142 -1.06 -8.71 -9.17
N ARG A 143 -1.53 -7.45 -9.18
CA ARG A 143 -2.79 -7.08 -8.53
C ARG A 143 -4.00 -7.83 -9.11
N ILE A 144 -4.05 -8.00 -10.44
CA ILE A 144 -5.11 -8.76 -11.12
C ILE A 144 -5.10 -10.22 -10.65
N GLU A 145 -3.94 -10.85 -10.67
CA GLU A 145 -3.74 -12.23 -10.24
C GLU A 145 -4.18 -12.43 -8.78
N LEU A 146 -3.76 -11.53 -7.88
CA LEU A 146 -4.16 -11.56 -6.46
C LEU A 146 -5.68 -11.37 -6.28
N CYS A 147 -6.29 -10.46 -7.03
CA CYS A 147 -7.73 -10.21 -6.96
C CYS A 147 -8.59 -11.34 -7.56
N THR A 148 -8.07 -12.08 -8.54
CA THR A 148 -8.83 -13.09 -9.30
C THR A 148 -8.44 -14.53 -8.98
N GLY A 149 -7.30 -14.73 -8.31
CA GLY A 149 -6.68 -16.03 -8.06
C GLY A 149 -6.27 -16.77 -9.34
N MET A 150 -5.98 -16.03 -10.42
CA MET A 150 -5.50 -16.58 -11.69
C MET A 150 -3.98 -16.74 -11.66
#